data_AF-A0A510DU24-F1
#
_entry.id   AF-A0A510DU24-F1
#
_cell.length_a   1.000
_cell.length_b   1.000
_cell.length_c   1.000
_cell.angle_alpha   90.00
_cell.angle_beta   90.00
_cell.angle_gamma   90.00
#
_symmetry.space_group_name_H-M   'P 1'
#
loop_
_entity.id
_entity.type
_entity.pdbx_description
1 polymer ?
#
loop_
_entity_poly.entity_id
_entity_poly.type
_entity_poly.pdbx_seq_one_letter_code
_entity_poly.pdbx_strand_id
1 'polypeptide(L)' 'MRKGRHYVYKVEHEEGNVRETYVGPLTDVVESYIKLKSG' A
#
# COMPACT_ATOMS: atom_id res chain seq x y z
N MET A 1 18.93 -2.93 12.60
CA MET A 1 18.63 -2.59 11.20
C MET A 1 17.39 -1.70 11.15
N ARG A 2 17.50 -0.47 10.64
CA ARG A 2 16.33 0.38 10.37
C ARG A 2 15.55 -0.25 9.21
N LYS A 3 14.61 -1.16 9.53
CA LYS A 3 13.70 -1.73 8.53
C LYS A 3 13.00 -0.57 7.84
N GLY A 4 13.20 -0.47 6.54
CA GLY A 4 12.82 0.66 5.71
C GLY A 4 11.36 1.02 5.91
N ARG A 5 11.11 2.29 6.23
CA ARG A 5 9.77 2.87 6.35
C ARG A 5 9.25 3.17 4.94
N HIS A 6 9.07 2.14 4.13
CA HIS A 6 8.42 2.27 2.84
C HIS A 6 6.92 2.29 3.11
N TYR A 7 6.31 3.42 2.81
CA TYR A 7 4.89 3.65 2.97
C TYR A 7 4.20 3.51 1.62
N VAL A 8 3.05 2.83 1.62
CA VAL A 8 2.25 2.59 0.42
C VAL A 8 1.09 3.56 0.42
N TYR A 9 0.89 4.21 -0.72
CA TYR A 9 -0.24 5.07 -1.01
C TYR A 9 -0.96 4.52 -2.24
N LYS A 10 -2.28 4.61 -2.23
CA LYS A 10 -3.13 4.38 -3.41
C LYS A 10 -3.43 5.74 -4.02
N VAL A 11 -3.11 5.89 -5.30
CA VAL A 11 -3.40 7.10 -6.07
C VAL A 11 -4.59 6.80 -6.97
N GLU A 12 -5.65 7.56 -6.82
CA GLU A 12 -6.85 7.47 -7.64
C GLU A 12 -7.06 8.80 -8.37
N HIS A 13 -7.42 8.73 -9.65
CA HIS A 13 -7.73 9.90 -10.48
C HIS A 13 -9.22 9.93 -10.75
N GLU A 14 -9.93 10.92 -10.20
CA GLU A 14 -11.36 11.15 -10.43
C GLU A 14 -11.58 12.57 -10.95
N GLU A 15 -12.20 12.70 -12.12
CA GLU A 15 -12.62 13.97 -12.72
C GLU A 15 -11.54 15.08 -12.73
N GLY A 16 -10.28 14.70 -12.96
CA GLY A 16 -9.15 15.64 -12.99
C GLY A 16 -8.52 15.93 -11.62
N ASN A 17 -9.06 15.39 -10.54
CA ASN A 17 -8.45 15.44 -9.21
C ASN A 17 -7.66 14.16 -8.92
N VAL A 18 -6.54 14.34 -8.20
CA VAL A 18 -5.72 13.24 -7.69
C VAL A 18 -6.01 13.05 -6.22
N ARG A 19 -6.43 11.85 -5.82
CA ARG A 19 -6.61 11.49 -4.42
C ARG A 19 -5.57 10.46 -4.02
N GLU A 20 -4.71 10.86 -3.09
CA GLU A 20 -3.72 9.97 -2.48
C GLU A 20 -4.25 9.47 -1.14
N THR A 21 -4.40 8.16 -1.01
CA THR A 21 -4.88 7.51 0.22
C THR A 21 -3.75 6.68 0.81
N TYR A 22 -3.37 6.96 2.06
CA TYR A 22 -2.40 6.14 2.78
C TYR A 22 -2.97 4.74 3.04
N VAL A 23 -2.23 3.70 2.67
CA VAL A 23 -2.64 2.30 2.81
C VAL A 23 -1.96 1.63 4.00
N GLY A 24 -0.65 1.88 4.19
CA GLY A 24 0.10 1.23 5.26
C GLY A 24 1.58 1.04 4.93
N PRO A 25 2.36 0.43 5.84
CA PRO A 25 3.72 -0.01 5.56
C PRO A 25 3.76 -1.08 4.46
N LEU A 26 4.76 -1.03 3.58
CA LEU A 26 4.91 -1.98 2.47
C LEU A 26 4.98 -3.44 2.95
N THR A 27 5.62 -3.69 4.10
CA THR A 27 5.71 -5.02 4.71
C THR A 27 4.35 -5.64 4.96
N ASP A 28 3.43 -4.84 5.48
CA ASP A 28 2.12 -5.29 5.96
C ASP A 28 1.20 -5.55 4.76
N VAL A 29 1.32 -4.72 3.72
CA VAL A 29 0.63 -4.90 2.43
C VAL A 29 1.07 -6.19 1.74
N VAL A 30 2.38 -6.44 1.66
CA VAL A 30 2.94 -7.64 1.04
C VAL A 30 2.51 -8.90 1.80
N GLU A 31 2.57 -8.88 3.13
CA GLU A 31 2.11 -10.01 3.95
C GLU A 31 0.63 -10.32 3.73
N SER A 32 -0.21 -9.29 3.68
CA SER A 32 -1.65 -9.42 3.43
C SER A 32 -1.92 -10.03 2.05
N TYR A 33 -1.19 -9.60 1.02
CA TYR A 33 -1.32 -10.14 -0.33
C TYR A 33 -0.91 -11.61 -0.44
N ILE A 34 0.20 -12.00 0.21
CA ILE A 34 0.66 -13.40 0.25
C ILE A 34 -0.39 -14.28 0.91
N LYS A 35 -0.95 -13.87 2.05
CA LYS A 35 -2.03 -14.60 2.74
C LYS A 35 -3.26 -14.80 1.87
N LEU A 36 -3.66 -13.76 1.12
CA LEU A 36 -4.78 -13.82 0.17
C LEU A 36 -4.51 -14.76 -1.02
N LYS A 37 -3.28 -14.82 -1.53
CA LYS A 37 -2.88 -15.66 -2.67
C LYS A 37 -2.67 -17.13 -2.31
N SER A 38 -2.39 -17.43 -1.05
CA SER A 38 -2.18 -18.80 -0.56
C SER A 38 -3.49 -19.49 -0.09
N GLY A 39 -4.64 -18.83 -0.26
CA GLY A 39 -5.98 -19.40 -0.04
C GLY A 39 -6.61 -19.93 -1.31
#